data_AF-A0A7K9TNC8-F1
#
_entry.id   AF-A0A7K9TNC8-F1
#
_cell.length_a   1.000
_cell.length_b   1.000
_cell.length_c   1.000
_cell.angle_alpha   90.00
_cell.angle_beta   90.00
_cell.angle_gamma   90.00
#
_symmetry.space_group_name_H-M   'P 1'
#
loop_
_entity.id
_entity.type
_entity.pdbx_description
1 polymer ?
#
loop_
_entity_poly.entity_id
_entity_poly.type
_entity_poly.pdbx_seq_one_letter_code
_entity_poly.pdbx_strand_id
1 'polypeptide(L)'
;DLVFTLKESLKPQTNYIFYCQSCGDIIEKDRNFLRVLPLPSENWSALVEEWCCHPNPFARSPLHPQHHDCFLGDTFFLCLFFNESHVPESPKSKENTRVFCKRCKIMLGETVSSDTVKYYVTEVVIQPSEGSFNPMPRSQFVQSIVAQCLVELSSAKSTFRFTVKGDDGKIYILIWILNSDTLLVESLGNSSSHNVFTRFGDSFMPSSGPVGTWNAVKVLYQPCIKSRNKDLADAWESDIGVHPLVFPSETCLELLLILGLSTTSLPPSLRHMNSFQV
;
A
#
# COMPACT_ATOMS: atom_id res chain seq x y z
N ASP A 1 3.95 14.57 -12.28
CA ASP A 1 4.84 14.65 -11.10
C ASP A 1 4.10 14.52 -9.78
N LEU A 2 3.74 13.30 -9.38
CA LEU A 2 3.28 13.03 -8.01
C LEU A 2 3.75 11.64 -7.59
N VAL A 3 4.99 11.58 -7.11
CA VAL A 3 5.48 10.47 -6.30
C VAL A 3 6.11 11.08 -5.06
N PHE A 4 5.28 11.69 -4.21
CA PHE A 4 5.70 11.96 -2.84
C PHE A 4 5.42 10.71 -2.04
N THR A 5 6.43 10.16 -1.38
CA THR A 5 6.25 9.05 -0.44
C THR A 5 5.34 9.47 0.69
N LEU A 6 4.50 8.55 1.21
CA LEU A 6 3.67 8.86 2.38
C LEU A 6 4.56 9.42 3.52
N LYS A 7 5.78 8.87 3.64
CA LYS A 7 6.86 9.34 4.52
C LYS A 7 7.30 10.79 4.25
N GLU A 8 7.53 11.17 2.99
CA GLU A 8 7.92 12.56 2.63
C GLU A 8 6.73 13.54 2.68
N SER A 9 5.50 13.05 2.54
CA SER A 9 4.28 13.85 2.53
C SER A 9 3.82 14.26 3.94
N LEU A 10 4.13 13.44 4.94
CA LEU A 10 3.79 13.67 6.34
C LEU A 10 4.89 14.45 7.05
N LYS A 11 4.64 15.74 7.24
CA LYS A 11 5.53 16.68 7.93
C LYS A 11 5.03 16.87 9.36
N PRO A 12 5.94 16.91 10.35
CA PRO A 12 5.59 17.32 11.70
C PRO A 12 4.91 18.69 11.74
N GLN A 13 4.09 18.92 12.76
CA GLN A 13 3.42 20.19 13.05
C GLN A 13 2.45 20.68 11.96
N THR A 14 2.08 19.80 11.03
CA THR A 14 1.04 20.05 10.02
C THR A 14 -0.26 19.37 10.45
N ASN A 15 -1.39 20.02 10.22
CA ASN A 15 -2.71 19.44 10.48
C ASN A 15 -3.16 18.62 9.27
N TYR A 16 -3.59 17.39 9.50
CA TYR A 16 -4.02 16.46 8.47
C TYR A 16 -5.49 16.08 8.61
N ILE A 17 -6.09 15.78 7.46
CA ILE A 17 -7.42 15.17 7.35
C ILE A 17 -7.26 13.79 6.71
N PHE A 18 -7.93 12.81 7.30
CA PHE A 18 -7.94 11.43 6.83
C PHE A 18 -9.23 11.18 6.06
N TYR A 19 -9.10 10.71 4.82
CA TYR A 19 -10.22 10.41 3.95
C TYR A 19 -10.26 8.92 3.64
N CYS A 20 -11.46 8.34 3.64
CA CYS A 20 -11.68 7.01 3.06
C CYS A 20 -11.45 7.10 1.57
N GLN A 21 -10.49 6.33 1.06
CA GLN A 21 -10.13 6.41 -0.34
C GLN A 21 -11.29 5.99 -1.26
N SER A 22 -12.14 5.06 -0.84
CA SER A 22 -13.22 4.53 -1.68
C SER A 22 -14.43 5.46 -1.82
N CYS A 23 -14.72 6.31 -0.82
CA CYS A 23 -15.93 7.15 -0.85
C CYS A 23 -15.70 8.63 -0.51
N GLY A 24 -14.46 9.02 -0.18
CA GLY A 24 -14.10 10.38 0.19
C GLY A 24 -14.65 10.85 1.54
N ASP A 25 -15.28 9.97 2.32
CA ASP A 25 -15.78 10.32 3.65
C ASP A 25 -14.63 10.63 4.61
N ILE A 26 -14.85 11.58 5.50
CA ILE A 26 -13.81 12.02 6.43
C ILE A 26 -13.79 11.06 7.62
N ILE A 27 -12.67 10.35 7.75
CA ILE A 27 -12.41 9.43 8.86
C ILE A 27 -12.04 10.23 10.10
N GLU A 28 -11.15 11.22 9.93
CA GLU A 28 -10.62 12.03 11.02
C GLU A 28 -10.16 13.40 10.54
N LYS A 29 -10.28 14.42 11.39
CA LYS A 29 -9.94 15.82 11.10
C LYS A 29 -8.91 16.36 12.07
N ASP A 30 -8.24 17.44 11.65
CA ASP A 30 -7.38 18.27 12.49
C ASP A 30 -6.30 17.47 13.22
N ARG A 31 -5.77 16.44 12.56
CA ARG A 31 -4.72 15.58 13.12
C ARG A 31 -3.37 16.24 13.03
N ASN A 32 -2.85 16.67 14.17
CA ASN A 32 -1.51 17.21 14.29
C ASN A 32 -0.52 16.16 14.79
N PHE A 33 0.46 15.83 13.96
CA PHE A 33 1.58 14.95 14.36
C PHE A 33 2.78 15.79 14.78
N LEU A 34 3.22 15.62 16.02
CA LEU A 34 4.49 16.17 16.50
C LEU A 34 5.68 15.32 16.01
N ARG A 35 5.48 14.02 15.85
CA ARG A 35 6.49 13.11 15.30
C ARG A 35 5.88 12.15 14.31
N VAL A 36 6.59 11.96 13.20
CA VAL A 36 6.29 10.93 12.20
C VAL A 36 7.52 10.03 12.16
N LEU A 37 7.39 8.80 12.63
CA LEU A 37 8.53 7.90 12.83
C LEU A 37 8.36 6.63 12.00
N PRO A 38 9.34 6.22 11.19
CA PRO A 38 9.28 4.92 10.55
C PRO A 38 9.38 3.81 11.61
N LEU A 39 8.53 2.81 11.52
CA LEU A 39 8.72 1.57 12.27
C LEU A 39 9.92 0.82 11.70
N PRO A 40 10.69 0.13 12.55
CA PRO A 40 11.59 -0.90 12.05
C PRO A 40 10.75 -1.87 11.22
N SER A 41 11.20 -2.22 10.00
CA SER A 41 10.46 -3.12 9.12
C SER A 41 10.00 -4.39 9.83
N GLU A 42 8.84 -4.94 9.47
CA GLU A 42 8.20 -6.05 10.18
C GLU A 42 9.11 -7.28 10.42
N ASN A 43 10.14 -7.48 9.59
CA ASN A 43 11.12 -8.56 9.75
C ASN A 43 12.23 -8.28 10.79
N TRP A 44 12.31 -7.09 11.38
CA TRP A 44 13.34 -6.76 12.37
C TRP A 44 13.27 -7.66 13.59
N SER A 45 12.09 -7.95 14.11
CA SER A 45 11.94 -8.82 15.28
C SER A 45 12.44 -10.24 15.01
N ALA A 46 12.20 -10.77 13.81
CA ALA A 46 12.71 -12.08 13.37
C ALA A 46 14.23 -12.07 13.19
N LEU A 47 14.80 -11.00 12.63
CA LEU A 47 16.25 -10.86 12.43
C LEU A 47 17.00 -10.62 13.75
N VAL A 48 16.37 -9.97 14.74
CA VAL A 48 16.97 -9.70 16.05
C VAL A 48 17.30 -11.00 16.79
N GLU A 49 16.50 -12.05 16.64
CA GLU A 49 16.80 -13.34 17.28
C GLU A 49 18.03 -14.02 16.69
N GLU A 50 18.32 -13.79 15.40
CA GLU A 50 19.48 -14.37 14.72
C GLU A 50 20.74 -13.50 14.84
N TRP A 51 20.60 -12.19 15.00
CA TRP A 51 21.71 -11.23 14.92
C TRP A 51 22.17 -10.69 16.28
N CYS A 52 21.30 -10.69 17.29
CA CYS A 52 21.64 -10.13 18.60
C CYS A 52 22.20 -11.22 19.53
N CYS A 53 23.37 -10.94 20.13
CA CYS A 53 23.96 -11.80 21.17
C CYS A 53 23.18 -11.80 22.51
N HIS A 54 22.04 -11.11 22.57
CA HIS A 54 21.17 -11.01 23.73
C HIS A 54 19.71 -11.03 23.30
N PRO A 55 18.78 -11.41 24.20
CA PRO A 55 17.35 -11.40 23.91
C PRO A 55 16.88 -10.06 23.35
N ASN A 56 15.89 -10.10 22.46
CA ASN A 56 15.32 -8.92 21.82
C ASN A 56 14.90 -7.89 22.89
N PRO A 57 15.53 -6.70 22.94
CA PRO A 57 15.26 -5.71 23.98
C PRO A 57 13.83 -5.13 23.87
N PHE A 58 13.16 -5.32 22.74
CA PHE A 58 11.79 -4.85 22.48
C PHE A 58 10.72 -5.94 22.66
N ALA A 59 11.09 -7.18 22.98
CA ALA A 59 10.15 -8.31 23.10
C ALA A 59 9.03 -8.10 24.14
N ARG A 60 9.21 -7.16 25.09
CA ARG A 60 8.25 -6.87 26.16
C ARG A 60 7.62 -5.48 26.06
N SER A 61 8.00 -4.69 25.08
CA SER A 61 7.59 -3.28 24.94
C SER A 61 7.02 -3.06 23.55
N PRO A 62 5.72 -3.30 23.34
CA PRO A 62 5.10 -2.99 22.06
C PRO A 62 5.27 -1.50 21.75
N LEU A 63 5.71 -1.20 20.52
CA LEU A 63 5.90 0.17 20.05
C LEU A 63 4.53 0.79 19.75
N HIS A 64 3.96 1.48 20.73
CA HIS A 64 2.71 2.21 20.57
C HIS A 64 2.97 3.72 20.33
N PRO A 65 2.26 4.34 19.38
CA PRO A 65 2.35 5.78 19.18
C PRO A 65 1.80 6.53 20.40
N GLN A 66 2.38 7.68 20.73
CA GLN A 66 1.75 8.66 21.62
C GLN A 66 0.67 9.46 20.87
N HIS A 67 -0.07 10.33 21.58
CA HIS A 67 -1.20 11.10 21.03
C HIS A 67 -0.88 11.91 19.77
N HIS A 68 0.37 12.37 19.66
CA HIS A 68 0.83 13.17 18.53
C HIS A 68 1.88 12.44 17.68
N ASP A 69 1.99 11.12 17.82
CA ASP A 69 2.87 10.32 17.00
C ASP A 69 2.09 9.64 15.87
N CYS A 70 2.72 9.57 14.70
CA CYS A 70 2.33 8.69 13.61
C CYS A 70 3.49 7.75 13.33
N PHE A 71 3.27 6.44 13.47
CA PHE A 71 4.29 5.44 13.15
C PHE A 71 4.03 4.86 11.76
N LEU A 72 5.03 4.85 10.89
CA LEU A 72 4.90 4.44 9.50
C LEU A 72 5.48 3.05 9.28
N GLY A 73 4.61 2.10 8.94
CA GLY A 73 5.01 0.80 8.40
C GLY A 73 5.23 0.87 6.88
N ASP A 74 5.52 -0.30 6.29
CA ASP A 74 5.75 -0.41 4.84
C ASP A 74 4.43 -0.30 4.04
N THR A 75 3.32 -0.79 4.61
CA THR A 75 1.98 -0.82 3.99
C THR A 75 0.86 -0.29 4.90
N PHE A 76 1.23 0.33 6.01
CA PHE A 76 0.27 0.87 6.99
C PHE A 76 0.87 2.03 7.78
N PHE A 77 0.03 2.72 8.54
CA PHE A 77 0.47 3.65 9.57
C PHE A 77 -0.33 3.45 10.86
N LEU A 78 0.29 3.73 12.00
CA LEU A 78 -0.31 3.65 13.34
C LEU A 78 -0.54 5.05 13.89
N CYS A 79 -1.74 5.30 14.37
CA CYS A 79 -2.09 6.52 15.11
C CYS A 79 -2.99 6.15 16.30
N LEU A 80 -2.96 6.97 17.35
CA LEU A 80 -3.96 6.86 18.41
C LEU A 80 -5.30 7.43 17.93
N PHE A 81 -6.39 6.68 18.13
CA PHE A 81 -7.76 7.09 17.83
C PHE A 81 -8.25 8.12 18.86
N PHE A 82 -8.80 9.25 18.40
CA PHE A 82 -9.30 10.29 19.29
C PHE A 82 -10.79 10.11 19.50
N ASN A 83 -11.14 9.54 20.66
CA ASN A 83 -12.50 9.60 21.16
C ASN A 83 -12.45 10.27 22.54
N GLU A 84 -12.81 11.55 22.62
CA GLU A 84 -13.01 12.26 23.88
C GLU A 84 -14.22 11.73 24.69
N SER A 85 -14.91 10.68 24.24
CA SER A 85 -16.21 10.27 24.77
C SER A 85 -16.35 8.80 25.17
N HIS A 86 -15.27 8.02 25.27
CA HIS A 86 -15.40 6.61 25.70
C HIS A 86 -14.44 6.24 26.83
N VAL A 87 -15.03 6.03 28.01
CA VAL A 87 -14.46 5.21 29.08
C VAL A 87 -14.09 3.84 28.49
N PRO A 88 -12.88 3.32 28.73
CA PRO A 88 -12.51 2.00 28.22
C PRO A 88 -13.33 0.94 28.94
N GLU A 89 -14.41 0.46 28.31
CA GLU A 89 -14.93 -0.86 28.65
C GLU A 89 -13.89 -1.90 28.21
N SER A 90 -13.47 -2.72 29.17
CA SER A 90 -12.55 -3.84 28.98
C SER A 90 -12.86 -4.61 27.69
N PRO A 91 -11.85 -5.00 26.88
CA PRO A 91 -12.10 -5.76 25.66
C PRO A 91 -12.58 -7.17 26.04
N LYS A 92 -13.89 -7.36 25.98
CA LYS A 92 -14.50 -8.69 25.97
C LYS A 92 -14.59 -9.12 24.51
N SER A 93 -13.94 -10.24 24.20
CA SER A 93 -13.88 -10.97 22.93
C SER A 93 -12.91 -10.43 21.85
N LYS A 94 -12.16 -11.37 21.24
CA LYS A 94 -11.12 -11.18 20.21
C LYS A 94 -11.68 -10.82 18.81
N GLU A 95 -12.93 -10.33 18.73
CA GLU A 95 -13.72 -10.40 17.49
C GLU A 95 -13.88 -9.06 16.76
N ASN A 96 -13.64 -7.91 17.40
CA ASN A 96 -13.83 -6.58 16.79
C ASN A 96 -12.52 -5.85 16.52
N THR A 97 -11.58 -6.51 15.85
CA THR A 97 -10.25 -5.97 15.52
C THR A 97 -10.26 -5.07 14.28
N ARG A 98 -11.35 -5.00 13.50
CA ARG A 98 -11.37 -4.30 12.20
C ARG A 98 -12.00 -2.91 12.31
N VAL A 99 -11.38 -1.94 11.65
CA VAL A 99 -11.87 -0.55 11.53
C VAL A 99 -12.52 -0.36 10.16
N PHE A 100 -13.74 0.16 10.13
CA PHE A 100 -14.51 0.33 8.90
C PHE A 100 -14.89 1.79 8.66
N CYS A 101 -14.99 2.18 7.39
CA CYS A 101 -15.52 3.48 7.01
C CYS A 101 -16.99 3.59 7.45
N LYS A 102 -17.35 4.70 8.11
CA LYS A 102 -18.72 4.93 8.61
C LYS A 102 -19.74 4.99 7.47
N ARG A 103 -19.35 5.55 6.31
CA ARG A 103 -20.20 5.70 5.12
C ARG A 103 -20.28 4.45 4.26
N CYS A 104 -19.18 4.01 3.63
CA CYS A 104 -19.22 2.92 2.65
C CYS A 104 -18.97 1.51 3.23
N LYS A 105 -18.67 1.42 4.53
CA LYS A 105 -18.40 0.15 5.25
C LYS A 105 -17.20 -0.64 4.74
N ILE A 106 -16.34 -0.06 3.89
CA ILE A 106 -15.08 -0.71 3.54
C ILE A 106 -14.15 -0.79 4.75
N MET A 107 -13.34 -1.84 4.84
CA MET A 107 -12.33 -1.98 5.88
C MET A 107 -11.19 -0.99 5.62
N LEU A 108 -10.84 -0.20 6.62
CA LEU A 108 -9.79 0.83 6.57
C LEU A 108 -8.51 0.39 7.28
N GLY A 109 -8.64 -0.53 8.24
CA GLY A 109 -7.58 -0.85 9.18
C GLY A 109 -7.98 -1.83 10.26
N GLU A 110 -7.15 -1.92 11.29
CA GLU A 110 -7.33 -2.78 12.45
C GLU A 110 -6.93 -2.11 13.76
N THR A 111 -7.63 -2.39 14.85
CA THR A 111 -7.30 -1.91 16.20
C THR A 111 -6.19 -2.79 16.79
N VAL A 112 -5.04 -2.19 17.10
CA VAL A 112 -3.89 -2.89 17.69
C VAL A 112 -3.98 -2.91 19.22
N SER A 113 -4.52 -1.84 19.80
CA SER A 113 -4.84 -1.69 21.23
C SER A 113 -6.18 -0.99 21.40
N SER A 114 -6.60 -0.71 22.65
CA SER A 114 -7.82 0.05 22.95
C SER A 114 -7.87 1.44 22.32
N ASP A 115 -6.71 2.01 22.04
CA ASP A 115 -6.51 3.37 21.59
C ASP A 115 -5.67 3.49 20.31
N THR A 116 -5.00 2.43 19.84
CA THR A 116 -4.17 2.46 18.62
C THR A 116 -4.88 1.79 17.44
N VAL A 117 -4.92 2.50 16.31
CA VAL A 117 -5.42 1.97 15.03
C VAL A 117 -4.29 1.90 14.02
N LYS A 118 -4.20 0.75 13.34
CA LYS A 118 -3.42 0.51 12.14
C LYS A 118 -4.29 0.74 10.92
N TYR A 119 -3.97 1.77 10.13
CA TYR A 119 -4.67 2.05 8.87
C TYR A 119 -3.84 1.55 7.68
N TYR A 120 -4.48 0.91 6.72
CA TYR A 120 -3.82 0.50 5.47
C TYR A 120 -3.62 1.71 4.56
N VAL A 121 -2.39 1.88 4.04
CA VAL A 121 -2.07 3.02 3.15
C VAL A 121 -2.84 2.98 1.83
N THR A 122 -3.37 1.81 1.47
CA THR A 122 -4.23 1.65 0.30
C THR A 122 -5.67 2.09 0.57
N GLU A 123 -6.12 2.21 1.81
CA GLU A 123 -7.54 2.47 2.13
C GLU A 123 -7.79 3.88 2.66
N VAL A 124 -6.75 4.55 3.15
CA VAL A 124 -6.83 5.89 3.74
C VAL A 124 -5.90 6.85 3.02
N VAL A 125 -6.47 7.98 2.58
CA VAL A 125 -5.73 9.12 2.03
C VAL A 125 -5.51 10.13 3.14
N ILE A 126 -4.25 10.50 3.38
CA ILE A 126 -3.89 11.56 4.32
C ILE A 126 -3.53 12.82 3.53
N GLN A 127 -4.16 13.95 3.85
CA GLN A 127 -3.87 15.24 3.20
C GLN A 127 -3.74 16.37 4.21
N PRO A 128 -2.85 17.34 3.97
CA PRO A 128 -2.81 18.57 4.76
C PRO A 128 -4.17 19.27 4.73
N SER A 129 -4.57 19.86 5.86
CA SER A 129 -5.89 20.50 6.02
C SER A 129 -6.07 21.74 5.13
N GLU A 130 -4.96 22.33 4.69
CA GLU A 130 -4.94 23.47 3.77
C GLU A 130 -5.12 23.07 2.30
N GLY A 131 -5.01 21.77 1.98
CA GLY A 131 -5.13 21.24 0.62
C GLY A 131 -6.57 20.91 0.23
N SER A 132 -6.90 21.00 -1.06
CA SER A 132 -8.17 20.49 -1.58
C SER A 132 -8.10 18.97 -1.78
N PHE A 133 -9.15 18.26 -1.32
CA PHE A 133 -9.29 16.84 -1.60
C PHE A 133 -9.56 16.60 -3.09
N ASN A 134 -8.55 16.10 -3.79
CA ASN A 134 -8.67 15.67 -5.17
C ASN A 134 -8.78 14.13 -5.20
N PRO A 135 -9.98 13.56 -5.44
CA PRO A 135 -10.16 12.12 -5.46
C PRO A 135 -9.43 11.51 -6.65
N MET A 136 -8.47 10.64 -6.38
CA MET A 136 -7.84 9.79 -7.39
C MET A 136 -8.68 8.52 -7.60
N PRO A 137 -8.88 8.07 -8.86
CA PRO A 137 -9.52 6.79 -9.14
C PRO A 137 -8.85 5.65 -8.36
N ARG A 138 -9.65 4.74 -7.83
CA ARG A 138 -9.21 3.61 -6.99
C ARG A 138 -8.04 2.83 -7.59
N SER A 139 -8.16 2.40 -8.84
CA SER A 139 -7.12 1.58 -9.49
C SER A 139 -5.80 2.34 -9.62
N GLN A 140 -5.86 3.63 -9.95
CA GLN A 140 -4.68 4.48 -10.05
C GLN A 140 -4.05 4.68 -8.67
N PHE A 141 -4.87 4.89 -7.64
CA PHE A 141 -4.38 5.04 -6.27
C PHE A 141 -3.66 3.78 -5.79
N VAL A 142 -4.27 2.60 -5.94
CA VAL A 142 -3.64 1.32 -5.55
C VAL A 142 -2.35 1.11 -6.32
N GLN A 143 -2.35 1.33 -7.65
CA GLN A 143 -1.16 1.21 -8.46
C GLN A 143 -0.04 2.15 -7.99
N SER A 144 -0.35 3.42 -7.73
CA SER A 144 0.62 4.42 -7.27
C SER A 144 1.22 4.06 -5.92
N ILE A 145 0.38 3.68 -4.95
CA ILE A 145 0.83 3.29 -3.61
C ILE A 145 1.71 2.03 -3.66
N VAL A 146 1.27 0.99 -4.38
CA VAL A 146 2.06 -0.25 -4.49
C VAL A 146 3.36 -0.03 -5.23
N ALA A 147 3.35 0.71 -6.35
CA ALA A 147 4.57 1.05 -7.09
C ALA A 147 5.57 1.82 -6.21
N GLN A 148 5.07 2.75 -5.41
CA GLN A 148 5.87 3.50 -4.46
C GLN A 148 6.48 2.60 -3.38
N CYS A 149 5.69 1.73 -2.73
CA CYS A 149 6.20 0.74 -1.78
C CYS A 149 7.32 -0.10 -2.40
N LEU A 150 7.12 -0.60 -3.63
CA LEU A 150 8.11 -1.42 -4.35
C LEU A 150 9.44 -0.66 -4.58
N VAL A 151 9.37 0.60 -5.03
CA VAL A 151 10.55 1.44 -5.30
C VAL A 151 11.29 1.81 -4.01
N GLU A 152 10.56 2.24 -2.99
CA GLU A 152 11.14 2.60 -1.69
C GLU A 152 11.85 1.41 -1.06
N LEU A 153 11.20 0.24 -1.03
CA LEU A 153 11.72 -0.94 -0.37
C LEU A 153 12.88 -1.56 -1.13
N SER A 154 12.83 -1.56 -2.48
CA SER A 154 13.98 -2.02 -3.27
C SER A 154 15.20 -1.14 -3.09
N SER A 155 15.01 0.17 -2.99
CA SER A 155 16.11 1.10 -2.73
C SER A 155 16.64 1.00 -1.30
N ALA A 156 15.75 0.88 -0.31
CA ALA A 156 16.13 0.89 1.10
C ALA A 156 16.67 -0.45 1.61
N LYS A 157 16.20 -1.57 1.05
CA LYS A 157 16.53 -2.93 1.52
C LYS A 157 17.30 -3.77 0.50
N SER A 158 17.62 -3.23 -0.67
CA SER A 158 18.28 -3.95 -1.77
C SER A 158 17.55 -5.26 -2.15
N THR A 159 16.22 -5.28 -2.00
CA THR A 159 15.35 -6.43 -2.35
C THR A 159 14.50 -6.12 -3.58
N PHE A 160 14.41 -7.05 -4.50
CA PHE A 160 13.63 -6.88 -5.73
C PHE A 160 12.48 -7.88 -5.85
N ARG A 161 12.31 -8.76 -4.84
CA ARG A 161 11.28 -9.79 -4.81
C ARG A 161 10.35 -9.55 -3.64
N PHE A 162 9.06 -9.64 -3.90
CA PHE A 162 8.03 -9.32 -2.94
C PHE A 162 6.93 -10.36 -2.95
N THR A 163 6.38 -10.66 -1.77
CA THR A 163 5.11 -11.40 -1.64
C THR A 163 4.01 -10.41 -1.28
N VAL A 164 2.91 -10.42 -2.02
CA VAL A 164 1.70 -9.68 -1.67
C VAL A 164 0.82 -10.60 -0.85
N LYS A 165 0.64 -10.28 0.42
CA LYS A 165 -0.13 -11.05 1.40
C LYS A 165 -1.41 -10.32 1.79
N GLY A 166 -2.49 -11.07 1.96
CA GLY A 166 -3.74 -10.57 2.51
C GLY A 166 -3.69 -10.42 4.02
N ASP A 167 -4.65 -9.68 4.59
CA ASP A 167 -4.92 -9.65 6.03
C ASP A 167 -5.34 -11.02 6.60
N ASP A 168 -5.68 -11.97 5.72
CA ASP A 168 -5.93 -13.37 6.05
C ASP A 168 -4.66 -14.24 6.11
N GLY A 169 -3.48 -13.64 5.91
CA GLY A 169 -2.18 -14.29 5.94
C GLY A 169 -1.81 -15.05 4.66
N LYS A 170 -2.70 -15.13 3.66
CA LYS A 170 -2.42 -15.87 2.42
C LYS A 170 -1.60 -15.04 1.44
N ILE A 171 -0.73 -15.71 0.68
CA ILE A 171 -0.01 -15.10 -0.44
C ILE A 171 -0.92 -15.05 -1.68
N TYR A 172 -1.13 -13.86 -2.22
CA TYR A 172 -1.95 -13.62 -3.41
C TYR A 172 -1.12 -13.47 -4.68
N ILE A 173 0.03 -12.79 -4.59
CA ILE A 173 0.87 -12.45 -5.74
C ILE A 173 2.34 -12.54 -5.35
N LEU A 174 3.16 -13.12 -6.20
CA LEU A 174 4.61 -12.97 -6.18
C LEU A 174 4.99 -11.87 -7.16
N ILE A 175 5.78 -10.89 -6.75
CA ILE A 175 6.22 -9.76 -7.57
C ILE A 175 7.74 -9.72 -7.61
N TRP A 176 8.30 -9.56 -8.80
CA TRP A 176 9.73 -9.30 -9.00
C TRP A 176 9.90 -8.03 -9.82
N ILE A 177 10.55 -7.01 -9.26
CA ILE A 177 10.89 -5.78 -9.99
C ILE A 177 11.91 -6.09 -11.08
N LEU A 178 11.55 -5.77 -12.32
CA LEU A 178 12.45 -5.83 -13.47
C LEU A 178 13.10 -4.48 -13.72
N ASN A 179 12.32 -3.39 -13.59
CA ASN A 179 12.83 -2.04 -13.71
C ASN A 179 11.97 -1.03 -12.94
N SER A 180 12.59 -0.07 -12.26
CA SER A 180 11.94 1.02 -11.53
C SER A 180 12.04 2.39 -12.22
N ASP A 181 12.88 2.53 -13.26
CA ASP A 181 13.14 3.81 -13.94
C ASP A 181 12.43 3.95 -15.30
N THR A 182 11.38 3.15 -15.53
CA THR A 182 10.65 3.17 -16.80
C THR A 182 9.75 4.40 -16.90
N LEU A 183 9.81 5.09 -18.02
CA LEU A 183 9.00 6.27 -18.30
C LEU A 183 8.05 5.97 -19.46
N LEU A 184 6.75 6.06 -19.21
CA LEU A 184 5.70 5.91 -20.20
C LEU A 184 5.40 7.28 -20.82
N VAL A 185 5.39 7.33 -22.14
CA VAL A 185 5.10 8.55 -22.90
C VAL A 185 3.83 8.31 -23.71
N GLU A 186 2.81 9.13 -23.47
CA GLU A 186 1.59 9.09 -24.28
C GLU A 186 1.81 9.85 -25.60
N SER A 187 1.70 9.15 -26.73
CA SER A 187 1.71 9.81 -28.04
C SER A 187 0.31 10.34 -28.34
N LEU A 188 0.20 11.64 -28.66
CA LEU A 188 -1.05 12.28 -29.08
C LEU A 188 -1.42 11.79 -30.49
N GLY A 189 -1.95 10.57 -30.60
CA GLY A 189 -2.42 10.00 -31.85
C GLY A 189 -3.74 10.67 -32.27
N ASN A 190 -3.83 11.13 -33.53
CA ASN A 190 -5.05 11.69 -34.11
C ASN A 190 -6.26 10.78 -33.82
N SER A 191 -7.31 11.39 -33.27
CA SER A 191 -8.59 10.77 -32.94
C SER A 191 -9.35 10.30 -34.19
N SER A 192 -9.07 9.08 -34.68
CA SER A 192 -9.99 8.40 -35.60
C SER A 192 -9.85 6.87 -35.70
N SER A 193 -9.09 6.20 -34.85
CA SER A 193 -9.06 4.73 -34.89
C SER A 193 -8.94 4.11 -33.50
N HIS A 194 -9.93 3.25 -33.19
CA HIS A 194 -9.99 2.30 -32.08
C HIS A 194 -8.90 2.45 -31.01
N ASN A 195 -9.19 3.19 -29.93
CA ASN A 195 -8.37 3.24 -28.74
C ASN A 195 -8.30 1.85 -28.07
N VAL A 196 -7.32 1.04 -28.45
CA VAL A 196 -6.98 -0.22 -27.76
C VAL A 196 -6.25 0.06 -26.44
N PHE A 197 -5.74 1.28 -26.24
CA PHE A 197 -4.97 1.67 -25.05
C PHE A 197 -5.73 2.47 -23.97
N THR A 198 -6.97 2.92 -24.20
CA THR A 198 -7.73 3.67 -23.17
C THR A 198 -8.73 2.79 -22.41
N ARG A 199 -8.31 1.61 -21.95
CA ARG A 199 -9.12 0.77 -21.04
C ARG A 199 -8.67 0.87 -19.59
N PHE A 200 -8.29 2.07 -19.17
CA PHE A 200 -8.47 2.53 -17.78
C PHE A 200 -9.77 3.32 -17.75
N GLY A 201 -10.63 3.04 -16.77
CA GLY A 201 -12.01 3.57 -16.68
C GLY A 201 -12.13 5.03 -17.10
N ASP A 202 -12.85 5.24 -18.19
CA ASP A 202 -12.97 6.50 -18.90
C ASP A 202 -13.86 7.47 -18.10
N SER A 203 -13.25 8.39 -17.35
CA SER A 203 -13.73 9.76 -17.13
C SER A 203 -12.71 10.56 -16.30
N PHE A 204 -12.32 11.72 -16.85
CA PHE A 204 -11.56 12.81 -16.22
C PHE A 204 -10.02 12.72 -16.27
N MET A 205 -9.52 12.71 -17.51
CA MET A 205 -8.27 13.41 -17.84
C MET A 205 -8.39 14.90 -17.44
N PRO A 206 -7.36 15.52 -16.84
CA PRO A 206 -7.28 16.97 -16.86
C PRO A 206 -7.19 17.40 -18.33
N SER A 207 -8.30 17.89 -18.88
CA SER A 207 -8.30 18.53 -20.18
C SER A 207 -7.32 19.68 -20.14
N SER A 208 -6.39 19.70 -21.10
CA SER A 208 -5.32 20.70 -21.34
C SER A 208 -4.04 20.56 -20.50
N GLY A 209 -3.08 19.79 -21.03
CA GLY A 209 -1.69 19.72 -20.57
C GLY A 209 -0.80 18.99 -21.59
N PRO A 210 0.53 19.24 -21.59
CA PRO A 210 1.47 18.66 -22.56
C PRO A 210 1.52 17.13 -22.43
N VAL A 211 1.99 16.45 -23.50
CA VAL A 211 2.27 15.00 -23.60
C VAL A 211 2.49 14.36 -22.21
N GLY A 212 1.56 13.51 -21.80
CA GLY A 212 1.60 12.90 -20.47
C GLY A 212 2.78 11.94 -20.35
N THR A 213 3.78 12.32 -19.56
CA THR A 213 4.87 11.45 -19.14
C THR A 213 4.58 10.91 -17.75
N TRP A 214 4.72 9.59 -17.58
CA TRP A 214 4.40 8.90 -16.33
C TRP A 214 5.54 7.96 -15.96
N ASN A 215 5.98 7.99 -14.70
CA ASN A 215 6.89 6.97 -14.18
C ASN A 215 6.13 5.66 -13.98
N ALA A 216 6.74 4.55 -14.36
CA ALA A 216 6.19 3.22 -14.24
C ALA A 216 7.24 2.26 -13.68
N VAL A 217 6.77 1.31 -12.87
CA VAL A 217 7.58 0.19 -12.39
C VAL A 217 7.22 -1.02 -13.23
N LYS A 218 8.19 -1.56 -13.95
CA LYS A 218 8.04 -2.80 -14.69
C LYS A 218 8.33 -3.96 -13.75
N VAL A 219 7.34 -4.83 -13.60
CA VAL A 219 7.41 -5.99 -12.71
C VAL A 219 7.19 -7.27 -13.49
N LEU A 220 7.59 -8.38 -12.89
CA LEU A 220 7.15 -9.72 -13.23
C LEU A 220 6.26 -10.20 -12.10
N TYR A 221 5.17 -10.90 -12.40
CA TYR A 221 4.30 -11.43 -11.35
C TYR A 221 3.75 -12.83 -11.62
N GLN A 222 3.43 -13.50 -10.53
CA GLN A 222 2.72 -14.79 -10.52
C GLN A 222 1.53 -14.73 -9.56
N PRO A 223 0.30 -15.04 -10.01
CA PRO A 223 -0.83 -15.21 -9.11
C PRO A 223 -0.69 -16.50 -8.28
N CYS A 224 -0.99 -16.41 -6.99
CA CYS A 224 -1.00 -17.53 -6.05
C CYS A 224 -2.41 -17.90 -5.55
N ILE A 225 -3.45 -17.27 -6.12
CA ILE A 225 -4.85 -17.58 -5.79
C ILE A 225 -5.18 -19.06 -6.05
N LYS A 226 -6.04 -19.63 -5.18
CA LYS A 226 -6.51 -21.02 -5.27
C LYS A 226 -5.35 -22.05 -5.35
N SER A 227 -4.30 -21.87 -4.55
CA SER A 227 -3.11 -22.75 -4.49
C SER A 227 -2.30 -22.86 -5.78
N ARG A 228 -2.50 -21.95 -6.74
CA ARG A 228 -1.63 -21.86 -7.91
C ARG A 228 -0.22 -21.47 -7.46
N ASN A 229 0.81 -22.01 -8.13
CA ASN A 229 2.21 -21.70 -7.84
C ASN A 229 2.61 -21.91 -6.37
N LYS A 230 1.97 -22.87 -5.66
CA LYS A 230 2.17 -23.08 -4.23
C LYS A 230 3.63 -23.34 -3.89
N ASP A 231 4.29 -24.27 -4.58
CA ASP A 231 5.69 -24.61 -4.28
C ASP A 231 6.62 -23.40 -4.41
N LEU A 232 6.36 -22.52 -5.38
CA LEU A 232 7.11 -21.29 -5.58
C LEU A 232 6.82 -20.26 -4.48
N ALA A 233 5.56 -20.16 -4.06
CA ALA A 233 5.15 -19.28 -2.97
C ALA A 233 5.76 -19.72 -1.63
N ASP A 234 5.73 -21.02 -1.33
CA ASP A 234 6.32 -21.61 -0.13
C ASP A 234 7.84 -21.40 -0.13
N ALA A 235 8.51 -21.56 -1.29
CA ALA A 235 9.93 -21.26 -1.43
C ALA A 235 10.25 -19.77 -1.17
N TRP A 236 9.47 -18.85 -1.75
CA TRP A 236 9.64 -17.40 -1.57
C TRP A 236 9.32 -16.94 -0.15
N GLU A 237 8.41 -17.61 0.55
CA GLU A 237 8.07 -17.30 1.94
C GLU A 237 9.24 -17.59 2.89
N SER A 238 10.05 -18.60 2.58
CA SER A 238 11.27 -18.94 3.34
C SER A 238 12.53 -18.17 2.91
N ASP A 239 12.47 -17.41 1.81
CA ASP A 239 13.61 -16.70 1.24
C ASP A 239 13.78 -15.32 1.89
N ILE A 240 14.89 -15.13 2.62
CA ILE A 240 15.25 -13.87 3.29
C ILE A 240 15.35 -12.70 2.29
N GLY A 241 15.64 -12.98 1.02
CA GLY A 241 15.69 -11.99 -0.05
C GLY A 241 14.33 -11.51 -0.53
N VAL A 242 13.23 -12.08 -0.04
CA VAL A 242 11.85 -11.75 -0.43
C VAL A 242 11.15 -10.94 0.67
N HIS A 243 10.67 -9.75 0.32
CA HIS A 243 10.02 -8.85 1.29
C HIS A 243 8.48 -8.96 1.23
N PRO A 244 7.78 -9.21 2.35
CA PRO A 244 6.32 -9.26 2.36
C PRO A 244 5.69 -7.85 2.36
N LEU A 245 4.63 -7.70 1.56
CA LEU A 245 3.72 -6.55 1.55
C LEU A 245 2.34 -7.02 1.97
N VAL A 246 1.83 -6.51 3.09
CA VAL A 246 0.53 -6.90 3.64
C VAL A 246 -0.52 -5.84 3.32
N PHE A 247 -1.60 -6.24 2.65
CA PHE A 247 -2.73 -5.37 2.30
C PHE A 247 -4.05 -6.06 2.64
N PRO A 248 -5.19 -5.33 2.62
CA PRO A 248 -6.49 -5.98 2.64
C PRO A 248 -6.62 -7.02 1.52
N SER A 249 -7.23 -8.16 1.82
CA SER A 249 -7.41 -9.25 0.85
C SER A 249 -8.12 -8.81 -0.44
N GLU A 250 -9.07 -7.87 -0.33
CA GLU A 250 -9.76 -7.25 -1.48
C GLU A 250 -8.79 -6.44 -2.36
N THR A 251 -7.91 -5.67 -1.74
CA THR A 251 -6.87 -4.88 -2.42
C THR A 251 -5.84 -5.77 -3.11
N CYS A 252 -5.49 -6.92 -2.52
CA CYS A 252 -4.63 -7.90 -3.19
C CYS A 252 -5.26 -8.44 -4.48
N LEU A 253 -6.57 -8.73 -4.46
CA LEU A 253 -7.30 -9.18 -5.65
C LEU A 253 -7.42 -8.06 -6.70
N GLU A 254 -7.68 -6.83 -6.26
CA GLU A 254 -7.72 -5.66 -7.13
C GLU A 254 -6.37 -5.42 -7.81
N LEU A 255 -5.26 -5.48 -7.07
CA LEU A 255 -3.92 -5.36 -7.62
C LEU A 255 -3.66 -6.43 -8.69
N LEU A 256 -4.11 -7.66 -8.48
CA LEU A 256 -3.98 -8.72 -9.47
C LEU A 256 -4.77 -8.41 -10.76
N LEU A 257 -5.95 -7.80 -10.65
CA LEU A 257 -6.73 -7.34 -11.79
C LEU A 257 -6.02 -6.20 -12.54
N ILE A 258 -5.47 -5.23 -11.81
CA ILE A 258 -4.69 -4.12 -12.39
C ILE A 258 -3.49 -4.65 -13.17
N LEU A 259 -2.73 -5.57 -12.58
CA LEU A 259 -1.59 -6.24 -13.23
C LEU A 259 -2.04 -7.01 -14.48
N GLY A 260 -3.11 -7.80 -14.37
CA GLY A 260 -3.67 -8.55 -15.51
C GLY A 260 -4.08 -7.65 -16.67
N LEU A 261 -4.75 -6.54 -16.38
CA LEU A 261 -5.14 -5.55 -17.40
C LEU A 261 -3.90 -4.93 -18.05
N SER A 262 -2.91 -4.52 -17.26
CA SER A 262 -1.61 -4.01 -17.74
C SER A 262 -0.93 -5.01 -18.68
N THR A 263 -0.81 -6.28 -18.29
CA THR A 263 -0.24 -7.35 -19.11
C THR A 263 -1.01 -7.52 -20.43
N THR A 264 -2.35 -7.48 -20.40
CA THR A 264 -3.14 -7.65 -21.63
C THR A 264 -2.97 -6.51 -22.64
N SER A 265 -2.56 -5.32 -22.18
CA SER A 265 -2.24 -4.19 -23.05
C SER A 265 -0.95 -4.42 -23.88
N LEU A 266 -0.07 -5.32 -23.42
CA LEU A 266 1.15 -5.69 -24.13
C LEU A 266 0.87 -6.66 -25.30
N PRO A 267 1.69 -6.63 -26.37
CA PRO A 267 1.67 -7.66 -27.40
C PRO A 267 1.85 -9.06 -26.79
N PRO A 268 1.18 -10.12 -27.31
CA PRO A 268 1.23 -11.47 -26.72
C PRO A 268 2.65 -12.00 -26.44
N SER A 269 3.61 -11.68 -27.31
CA SER A 269 5.02 -12.08 -27.17
C SER A 269 5.74 -11.41 -25.98
N LEU A 270 5.22 -10.30 -25.46
CA LEU A 270 5.80 -9.55 -24.34
C LEU A 270 5.06 -9.77 -23.02
N ARG A 271 4.01 -10.59 -22.99
CA ARG A 271 3.18 -10.82 -21.80
C ARG A 271 3.83 -11.75 -20.78
N HIS A 272 4.84 -12.52 -21.19
CA HIS A 272 5.49 -13.51 -20.34
C HIS A 272 7.00 -13.44 -20.44
N MET A 273 7.68 -13.65 -19.32
CA MET A 273 9.13 -13.80 -19.27
C MET A 273 9.50 -14.80 -18.17
N ASN A 274 10.27 -15.83 -18.51
CA ASN A 274 10.72 -16.87 -17.57
C ASN A 274 9.58 -17.51 -16.75
N SER A 275 8.46 -17.80 -17.41
CA SER A 275 7.21 -18.31 -16.82
C SER A 275 6.39 -17.29 -16.02
N PHE A 276 6.92 -16.11 -15.69
CA PHE A 276 6.17 -15.03 -15.05
C PHE A 276 5.40 -14.20 -16.08
N GLN A 277 4.33 -13.53 -15.63
CA GLN A 277 3.65 -12.49 -16.41
C GLN A 277 4.40 -11.16 -16.24
N VAL A 278 4.34 -10.30 -17.25
CA VAL A 278 4.95 -8.95 -17.28
C VAL A 278 3.89 -7.88 -17.01
#